data_AF-U4LUW4-F1
#
_entry.id   AF-U4LUW4-F1
#
_cell.length_a   1.000
_cell.length_b   1.000
_cell.length_c   1.000
_cell.angle_alpha   90.00
_cell.angle_beta   90.00
_cell.angle_gamma   90.00
#
_symmetry.space_group_name_H-M   'P 1'
#
loop_
_entity.id
_entity.type
_entity.pdbx_description
1 polymer ?
#
loop_
_entity_poly.entity_id
_entity_poly.type
_entity_poly.pdbx_seq_one_letter_code
_entity_poly.pdbx_strand_id
1 'polypeptide(L)' 'MCRRSQCANCSGVTWFGRCGLHIAQVLDPVPKEEWCTCPKPEGSSYPPIGPPPETLAMPAPTASS' A
#
# COMPACT_ATOMS: atom_id res chain seq x y z
N MET A 1 5.82 -10.68 -3.59
CA MET A 1 6.41 -9.35 -3.84
C MET A 1 5.68 -8.29 -3.01
N CYS A 2 6.37 -7.25 -2.55
CA CYS A 2 5.72 -6.07 -1.97
C CYS A 2 5.30 -5.12 -3.11
N ARG A 3 4.13 -4.49 -3.00
CA ARG A 3 3.60 -3.51 -3.95
C ARG A 3 2.92 -2.37 -3.19
N ARG A 4 2.78 -1.22 -3.83
CA ARG A 4 1.97 -0.12 -3.29
C ARG A 4 0.49 -0.52 -3.30
N SER A 5 -0.24 -0.13 -2.26
CA SER A 5 -1.69 -0.28 -2.15
C SER A 5 -2.26 0.95 -1.42
N GLN A 6 -3.57 1.08 -1.33
CA GLN A 6 -4.22 2.07 -0.45
C GLN A 6 -4.92 1.35 0.69
N CYS A 7 -5.03 2.00 1.83
CA CYS A 7 -5.81 1.46 2.93
C CYS A 7 -7.30 1.70 2.66
N ALA A 8 -8.13 0.67 2.80
CA ALA A 8 -9.58 0.82 2.66
C ALA A 8 -10.24 1.64 3.81
N ASN A 9 -9.52 1.88 4.91
CA ASN A 9 -10.02 2.62 6.08
C ASN A 9 -9.60 4.09 6.05
N CYS A 10 -8.31 4.36 5.86
CA CYS A 10 -7.75 5.71 5.89
C CYS A 10 -7.63 6.37 4.49
N SER A 11 -7.80 5.60 3.39
CA SER A 11 -7.48 5.98 1.99
C SER A 11 -6.02 6.37 1.72
N GLY A 12 -5.18 6.46 2.76
CA GLY A 12 -3.75 6.71 2.63
C GLY A 12 -3.00 5.55 1.96
N VAL A 13 -1.85 5.89 1.41
CA VAL A 13 -0.96 4.97 0.72
C VAL A 13 -0.33 4.02 1.72
N THR A 14 -0.40 2.74 1.41
CA THR A 14 0.22 1.67 2.16
C THR A 14 0.88 0.68 1.20
N TRP A 15 1.32 -0.45 1.72
CA TRP A 15 1.97 -1.51 0.99
C TRP A 15 1.22 -2.82 1.19
N PHE A 16 1.38 -3.71 0.23
CA PHE A 16 0.83 -5.05 0.24
C PHE A 16 1.94 -6.04 -0.10
N GLY A 17 2.10 -7.10 0.69
CA GLY A 17 3.03 -8.21 0.45
C GLY A 17 3.44 -8.94 1.74
N ARG A 18 3.62 -10.26 1.72
CA ARG A 18 3.86 -11.02 2.96
C ARG A 18 5.15 -10.69 3.73
N CYS A 19 6.18 -10.20 3.06
CA CYS A 19 7.54 -10.21 3.62
C CYS A 19 7.98 -8.89 4.25
N GLY A 20 7.41 -7.75 3.87
CA GLY A 20 7.78 -6.44 4.43
C GLY A 20 9.23 -5.98 4.18
N LEU A 21 10.03 -6.75 3.44
CA LEU A 21 11.45 -6.42 3.19
C LEU A 21 11.65 -5.29 2.18
N HIS A 22 10.65 -4.99 1.35
CA HIS A 22 10.74 -3.98 0.30
C HIS A 22 9.81 -2.79 0.53
N ILE A 23 9.32 -2.59 1.76
CA ILE A 23 8.38 -1.51 2.07
C ILE A 23 9.01 -0.15 1.81
N ALA A 24 10.28 0.02 2.19
CA ALA A 24 11.04 1.25 1.95
C ALA A 24 11.00 1.64 0.47
N GLN A 25 11.30 0.71 -0.43
CA GLN A 25 11.32 0.94 -1.88
C GLN A 25 9.92 1.24 -2.46
N VAL A 26 8.87 0.66 -1.86
CA VAL A 26 7.48 0.90 -2.26
C VAL A 26 6.99 2.28 -1.84
N LEU A 27 7.40 2.74 -0.66
CA LEU A 27 6.98 4.03 -0.09
C LEU A 27 7.97 5.17 -0.36
N ASP A 28 9.16 4.88 -0.88
CA ASP A 28 10.18 5.87 -1.26
C ASP A 28 9.63 7.02 -2.14
N PRO A 29 8.84 6.76 -3.20
CA PRO A 29 8.28 7.84 -4.02
C PRO A 29 7.05 8.52 -3.40
N VAL A 30 6.65 8.14 -2.19
CA VAL A 30 5.42 8.59 -1.54
C VAL A 30 5.78 9.47 -0.34
N PRO A 31 5.35 10.74 -0.29
CA PRO A 31 5.60 11.60 0.86
C PRO A 31 4.88 11.04 2.10
N LYS A 32 5.46 11.25 3.28
CA LYS A 32 4.96 10.67 4.53
C LYS A 32 3.55 11.15 4.89
N GLU A 33 3.16 12.34 4.43
CA GLU A 33 1.79 12.86 4.60
C GLU A 33 0.74 11.99 3.91
N GLU A 34 1.10 11.36 2.78
CA GLU A 34 0.21 10.49 2.01
C GLU A 34 0.20 9.06 2.56
N TRP A 35 1.06 8.72 3.52
CA TRP A 35 1.12 7.38 4.10
C TRP A 35 -0.11 7.11 4.96
N CYS A 36 -0.52 5.84 5.05
CA CYS A 36 -1.64 5.50 5.90
C CYS A 36 -1.36 5.83 7.37
N THR A 37 -2.32 6.53 7.97
CA THR A 37 -2.33 6.99 9.36
C THR A 37 -2.92 5.97 10.33
N CYS A 38 -3.34 4.79 9.84
CA CYS A 38 -3.83 3.71 10.68
C CYS A 38 -2.80 3.26 11.73
N PRO A 39 -3.26 2.68 12.86
CA PRO A 39 -2.38 2.16 13.89
C PRO A 39 -1.38 1.17 13.30
N LYS A 40 -0.09 1.43 13.53
CA LYS A 40 1.00 0.59 13.07
C LYS A 40 1.08 -0.66 13.94
N PRO A 41 1.43 -1.83 13.37
CA PRO A 41 1.70 -3.02 14.17
C PRO A 41 2.93 -2.80 15.05
N GLU A 42 2.93 -3.40 16.23
CA GLU A 42 4.00 -3.27 17.22
C GLU A 42 5.35 -3.73 16.63
N GLY A 43 6.36 -2.87 16.73
CA GLY A 43 7.70 -3.13 16.17
C GLY A 43 7.87 -2.78 14.68
N SER A 44 6.85 -2.21 14.01
CA SER A 44 6.99 -1.75 12.62
C SER A 44 7.01 -0.22 12.52
N SER A 45 8.00 0.31 11.81
CA SER A 45 8.08 1.74 11.47
C SER A 45 7.15 2.12 10.31
N TYR A 46 6.61 1.12 9.61
CA TYR A 46 5.80 1.29 8.42
C TYR A 46 4.30 1.14 8.71
N PRO A 47 3.44 1.73 7.87
CA PRO A 47 1.98 1.56 8.00
C PRO A 47 1.58 0.08 7.93
N PRO A 48 0.39 -0.29 8.45
CA PRO A 48 -0.10 -1.65 8.38
C PRO A 48 -0.32 -2.10 6.93
N ILE A 49 -0.18 -3.41 6.69
CA ILE A 49 -0.38 -3.99 5.36
C ILE A 49 -1.83 -3.72 4.88
N GLY A 50 -1.95 -3.20 3.67
CA GLY A 50 -3.25 -2.91 3.06
C GLY A 50 -3.88 -4.13 2.37
N PRO A 51 -5.10 -3.99 1.84
CA PRO A 51 -5.66 -4.95 0.89
C PRO A 51 -4.77 -5.08 -0.36
N PRO A 52 -4.90 -6.18 -1.14
CA PRO A 52 -4.24 -6.28 -2.42
C PRO A 52 -4.61 -5.08 -3.32
N PRO A 53 -3.66 -4.54 -4.10
CA PRO A 53 -3.91 -3.38 -4.95
C PRO A 53 -4.98 -3.63 -6.02
N GLU A 54 -5.26 -4.89 -6.34
CA GLU A 54 -6.30 -5.32 -7.29
C GLU A 54 -7.71 -4.88 -6.86
N THR A 55 -7.92 -4.63 -5.56
CA THR A 55 -9.19 -4.10 -5.03
C THR A 55 -9.33 -2.58 -5.18
N LEU A 56 -8.22 -1.87 -5.42
CA LEU A 56 -8.18 -0.40 -5.44
C LEU A 56 -7.79 0.18 -6.80
N ALA A 57 -7.13 -0.63 -7.63
CA ALA A 57 -6.65 -0.24 -8.94
C ALA A 57 -7.47 -0.92 -10.03
N MET A 58 -8.78 -0.63 -10.14
CA MET A 58 -9.52 -0.63 -11.40
C MET A 58 -10.68 0.39 -11.31
N PRO A 59 -10.97 1.16 -12.38
CA PRO A 59 -11.34 0.60 -13.66
C PRO A 59 -10.11 0.16 -14.46
N ALA A 60 -10.21 -1.04 -15.00
CA ALA A 60 -9.23 -1.64 -15.88
C ALA A 60 -8.80 -0.67 -16.99
N PRO A 61 -7.57 -0.79 -17.54
CA PRO A 61 -7.44 -0.46 -18.94
C PRO A 61 -8.37 -1.41 -19.69
N THR A 62 -9.43 -0.86 -20.28
CA THR A 62 -10.14 -1.51 -21.37
C THR A 62 -9.12 -1.90 -22.45
N ALA A 63 -8.83 -3.18 -22.55
CA ALA A 63 -8.38 -3.86 -23.76
C ALA A 63 -9.31 -5.09 -23.83
N SER A 64 -10.39 -5.14 -24.61
CA SER A 64 -10.48 -4.90 -26.06
C SER A 64 -9.26 -5.42 -26.79
N SER A 65 -9.19 -6.75 -26.92
CA SER A 65 -9.27 -7.46 -28.21
C SER A 65 -9.23 -8.96 -28.00
#